data_AF-A0A442HBZ7-F1
#
_entry.id   AF-A0A442HBZ7-F1
#
_cell.length_a   1.000
_cell.length_b   1.000
_cell.length_c   1.000
_cell.angle_alpha   90.00
_cell.angle_beta   90.00
_cell.angle_gamma   90.00
#
_symmetry.space_group_name_H-M   'P 1'
#
loop_
_entity.id
_entity.type
_entity.pdbx_description
1 polymer ?
#
loop_
_entity_poly.entity_id
_entity_poly.type
_entity_poly.pdbx_seq_one_letter_code
_entity_poly.pdbx_strand_id
1 'polypeptide(L)'
;MDGRPEMARAAAEAAARQSYGKLVAWLAARMRDVAGAEDALADAFAAALERWPKSGVPEKPEAWLLAVARRRDVDAVRRRLTGEAARDHLQLIAEEAEARMTNDELPDERLRLMFACAHPAIEASVRAPLILQTVLGFDAAAIASAFLVAPATMGQRLVRAKTRIREAGIPFRVPERTELGERLDAVLEAIYATFAEGWSDPAGTETRRRNLASEGIWLGRLVASLMPEEPETQGLLALMLFAEARRTARRNADGDFVPLAKQDMALWDEKLIDEAERLLRRAAVKGIIGRYQLEAAVQSAHTARRRSGHTDWAAIRQLYDALMAVAGSPVVAINRAVAIAEDEGTPTGLAALDEIGADKRLAEYQPYWAARAGLSARLGKTAEAAEAYDRAIGLERDPALRRFLQAERGKLVRN
;
A
#
# COMPACT_ATOMS: atom_id res chain seq x y z
N MET A 1 -17.07 18.05 38.11
CA MET A 1 -16.08 16.98 37.87
C MET A 1 -15.05 17.51 36.91
N ASP A 2 -13.78 17.41 37.27
CA ASP A 2 -12.67 18.00 36.54
C ASP A 2 -12.36 17.20 35.27
N GLY A 3 -12.85 17.65 34.11
CA GLY A 3 -12.71 16.96 32.82
C GLY A 3 -11.31 17.03 32.21
N ARG A 4 -10.34 17.66 32.89
CA ARG A 4 -8.96 17.83 32.42
C ARG A 4 -8.24 16.52 32.07
N PRO A 5 -8.37 15.40 32.83
CA PRO A 5 -7.74 14.14 32.46
C PRO A 5 -8.30 13.52 31.18
N GLU A 6 -9.61 13.66 30.93
CA GLU A 6 -10.25 13.15 29.72
C GLU A 6 -9.86 13.98 28.50
N MET A 7 -9.86 15.32 28.63
CA MET A 7 -9.37 16.22 27.58
C MET A 7 -7.91 15.96 27.22
N ALA A 8 -7.05 15.73 28.23
CA ALA A 8 -5.64 15.40 28.01
C ALA A 8 -5.46 14.09 27.25
N ARG A 9 -6.21 13.04 27.61
CA ARG A 9 -6.19 11.76 26.90
C ARG A 9 -6.68 11.90 25.46
N ALA A 10 -7.79 12.61 25.25
CA ALA A 10 -8.34 12.85 23.92
C ALA A 10 -7.37 13.64 23.03
N ALA A 11 -6.69 14.65 23.58
CA ALA A 11 -5.68 15.41 22.84
C ALA A 11 -4.45 14.56 22.47
N ALA A 12 -4.00 13.69 23.39
CA ALA A 12 -2.87 12.79 23.12
C ALA A 12 -3.25 11.75 22.07
N GLU A 13 -4.45 11.19 22.16
CA GLU A 13 -4.98 10.27 21.16
C GLU A 13 -5.16 10.93 19.79
N ALA A 14 -5.66 12.16 19.73
CA ALA A 14 -5.78 12.92 18.49
C ALA A 14 -4.41 13.16 17.84
N ALA A 15 -3.41 13.60 18.62
CA ALA A 15 -2.04 13.79 18.13
C ALA A 15 -1.40 12.48 17.66
N ALA A 16 -1.64 11.36 18.36
CA ALA A 16 -1.17 10.05 17.92
C ALA A 16 -1.83 9.61 16.61
N ARG A 17 -3.14 9.81 16.45
CA ARG A 17 -3.86 9.41 15.23
C ARG A 17 -3.54 10.30 14.02
N GLN A 18 -3.36 11.60 14.23
CA GLN A 18 -3.26 12.57 13.14
C GLN A 18 -1.81 12.88 12.77
N SER A 19 -0.89 12.77 13.73
CA SER A 19 0.41 13.42 13.62
C SER A 19 1.58 12.48 13.90
N TYR A 20 1.35 11.25 14.40
CA TYR A 20 2.42 10.28 14.72
C TYR A 20 3.45 10.15 13.60
N GLY A 21 3.02 9.81 12.38
CA GLY A 21 3.94 9.64 11.25
C GLY A 21 4.72 10.91 10.89
N LYS A 22 4.09 12.09 11.05
CA LYS A 22 4.73 13.38 10.79
C LYS A 22 5.82 13.66 11.83
N LEU A 23 5.53 13.37 13.11
CA LEU A 23 6.46 13.56 14.23
C LEU A 23 7.64 12.56 14.13
N VAL A 24 7.37 11.28 13.88
CA VAL A 24 8.40 10.25 13.68
C VAL A 24 9.29 10.60 12.50
N ALA A 25 8.72 10.97 11.34
CA ALA A 25 9.51 11.31 10.17
C ALA A 25 10.46 12.48 10.42
N TRP A 26 9.98 13.52 11.12
CA TRP A 26 10.79 14.68 11.45
C TRP A 26 11.91 14.37 12.45
N LEU A 27 11.61 13.58 13.49
CA LEU A 27 12.62 13.14 14.47
C LEU A 27 13.66 12.22 13.79
N ALA A 28 13.21 11.22 13.02
CA ALA A 28 14.07 10.26 12.35
C ALA A 28 15.00 10.92 11.32
N ALA A 29 14.52 11.91 10.57
CA ALA A 29 15.36 12.65 9.61
C ALA A 29 16.52 13.39 10.29
N ARG A 30 16.31 13.88 11.53
CA ARG A 30 17.32 14.62 12.30
C ARG A 30 18.28 13.69 13.04
N MET A 31 17.74 12.64 13.65
CA MET A 31 18.49 11.65 14.45
C MET A 31 19.23 10.64 13.55
N ARG A 32 18.77 10.45 12.32
CA ARG A 32 19.14 9.33 11.42
C ARG A 32 18.96 7.96 12.08
N ASP A 33 18.01 7.86 13.00
CA ASP A 33 17.65 6.65 13.73
C ASP A 33 16.13 6.60 13.87
N VAL A 34 15.50 5.62 13.21
CA VAL A 34 14.05 5.43 13.26
C VAL A 34 13.62 4.91 14.63
N ALA A 35 14.38 3.97 15.20
CA ALA A 35 14.04 3.40 16.50
C ALA A 35 14.20 4.45 17.61
N GLY A 36 15.28 5.23 17.56
CA GLY A 36 15.48 6.35 18.49
C GLY A 36 14.37 7.41 18.39
N ALA A 37 13.88 7.68 17.18
CA ALA A 37 12.77 8.62 16.98
C ALA A 37 11.44 8.13 17.57
N GLU A 38 11.11 6.84 17.39
CA GLU A 38 9.90 6.24 17.97
C GLU A 38 9.98 6.19 19.51
N ASP A 39 11.14 5.79 20.07
CA ASP A 39 11.36 5.77 21.52
C ASP A 39 11.23 7.17 22.12
N ALA A 40 11.86 8.18 21.51
CA ALA A 40 11.78 9.56 21.97
C ALA A 40 10.35 10.12 21.90
N LEU A 41 9.58 9.75 20.86
CA LEU A 41 8.19 10.15 20.74
C LEU A 41 7.29 9.43 21.75
N ALA A 42 7.53 8.14 22.01
CA ALA A 42 6.80 7.38 23.02
C ALA A 42 7.00 7.97 24.43
N ASP A 43 8.25 8.33 24.77
CA ASP A 43 8.57 9.04 26.01
C ASP A 43 7.87 10.40 26.09
N ALA A 44 7.77 11.12 24.98
CA ALA A 44 7.05 12.40 24.93
C ALA A 44 5.54 12.22 25.16
N PHE A 45 4.92 11.19 24.59
CA PHE A 45 3.53 10.84 24.87
C PHE A 45 3.31 10.41 26.33
N ALA A 46 4.24 9.64 26.91
CA ALA A 46 4.18 9.28 28.33
C ALA A 46 4.22 10.54 29.22
N ALA A 47 5.12 11.49 28.91
CA ALA A 47 5.20 12.77 29.61
C ALA A 47 3.94 13.63 29.43
N ALA A 48 3.33 13.62 28.24
CA ALA A 48 2.06 14.31 27.98
C ALA A 48 0.93 13.75 28.87
N LEU A 49 0.78 12.43 28.92
CA LEU A 49 -0.23 11.74 29.72
C LEU A 49 -0.05 11.97 31.23
N GLU A 50 1.17 12.24 31.68
CA GLU A 50 1.44 12.60 33.08
C GLU A 50 1.19 14.09 33.38
N ARG A 51 1.63 14.99 32.48
CA ARG A 51 1.70 16.44 32.74
C ARG A 51 0.43 17.18 32.34
N TRP A 52 -0.16 16.88 31.18
CA TRP A 52 -1.34 17.60 30.67
C TRP A 52 -2.56 17.53 31.60
N PRO A 53 -2.85 16.41 32.31
CA PRO A 53 -3.94 16.41 33.30
C PRO A 53 -3.75 17.42 34.43
N LYS A 54 -2.50 17.77 34.77
CA LYS A 54 -2.15 18.69 35.86
C LYS A 54 -2.07 20.14 35.38
N SER A 55 -1.42 20.37 34.23
CA SER A 55 -1.10 21.71 33.71
C SER A 55 -2.01 22.21 32.59
N GLY A 56 -2.94 21.37 32.09
CA GLY A 56 -3.68 21.62 30.86
C GLY A 56 -2.93 21.17 29.60
N VAL A 57 -3.69 20.99 28.52
CA VAL A 57 -3.17 20.65 27.18
C VAL A 57 -2.59 21.92 26.54
N PRO A 58 -1.35 21.90 26.02
CA PRO A 58 -0.78 23.03 25.29
C PRO A 58 -1.59 23.41 24.05
N GLU A 59 -1.57 24.69 23.65
CA GLU A 59 -2.24 25.16 22.42
C GLU A 59 -1.74 24.46 21.15
N LYS A 60 -0.44 24.11 21.13
CA LYS A 60 0.21 23.34 20.05
C LYS A 60 0.78 22.02 20.59
N PRO A 61 -0.04 20.96 20.75
CA PRO A 61 0.39 19.68 21.32
C PRO A 61 1.56 19.02 20.57
N GLU A 62 1.55 19.08 19.23
CA GLU A 62 2.61 18.52 18.38
C GLU A 62 3.98 19.15 18.64
N ALA A 63 4.03 20.49 18.71
CA ALA A 63 5.26 21.23 18.98
C ALA A 63 5.79 20.89 20.38
N TRP A 64 4.90 20.73 21.35
CA TRP A 64 5.26 20.30 22.70
C TRP A 64 5.85 18.88 22.71
N LEU A 65 5.23 17.93 22.01
CA LEU A 65 5.72 16.55 21.90
C LEU A 65 7.11 16.51 21.26
N LEU A 66 7.35 17.26 20.18
CA LEU A 66 8.67 17.35 19.55
C LEU A 66 9.74 17.96 20.47
N ALA A 67 9.39 19.01 21.22
CA ALA A 67 10.30 19.63 22.16
C ALA A 67 10.73 18.63 23.26
N VAL A 68 9.77 17.86 23.80
CA VAL A 68 10.07 16.83 24.81
C VAL A 68 10.91 15.69 24.22
N ALA A 69 10.54 15.17 23.04
CA ALA A 69 11.28 14.12 22.36
C ALA A 69 12.74 14.52 22.08
N ARG A 70 12.97 15.75 21.62
CA ARG A 70 14.32 16.27 21.35
C ARG A 70 15.18 16.42 22.60
N ARG A 71 14.61 16.95 23.70
CA ARG A 71 15.34 17.09 24.97
C ARG A 71 15.83 15.72 25.47
N ARG A 72 15.02 14.67 25.27
CA ARG A 72 15.39 13.29 25.60
C ARG A 72 16.47 12.69 24.71
N ASP A 73 16.45 12.99 23.41
CA ASP A 73 17.53 12.59 22.49
C ASP A 73 18.87 13.22 22.90
N VAL A 74 18.88 14.52 23.22
CA VAL A 74 20.05 15.20 23.78
C VAL A 74 20.52 14.52 25.08
N ASP A 75 19.62 14.14 25.98
CA ASP A 75 19.96 13.41 27.21
C ASP A 75 20.46 11.99 26.97
N ALA A 76 19.99 11.30 25.94
CA ALA A 76 20.44 9.96 25.55
C ALA A 76 21.83 10.01 24.91
N VAL A 77 22.08 10.97 24.02
CA VAL A 77 23.39 11.27 23.43
C VAL A 77 24.39 11.71 24.52
N ARG A 78 23.96 12.56 25.46
CA ARG A 78 24.73 12.99 26.63
C ARG A 78 25.13 11.84 27.55
N ARG A 79 24.30 10.80 27.68
CA ARG A 79 24.64 9.57 28.43
C ARG A 79 25.64 8.68 27.70
N ARG A 80 25.67 8.71 26.36
CA ARG A 80 26.65 7.98 25.53
C ARG A 80 28.00 8.69 25.42
N LEU A 81 28.01 10.02 25.44
CA LEU A 81 29.20 10.85 25.38
C LEU A 81 29.54 11.36 26.78
N THR A 82 30.31 10.61 27.54
CA THR A 82 30.86 11.07 28.83
C THR A 82 31.85 12.22 28.59
N GLY A 83 31.39 13.46 28.76
CA GLY A 83 32.28 14.64 28.73
C GLY A 83 31.53 15.96 28.96
N GLU A 84 32.11 16.85 29.76
CA GLU A 84 31.53 18.16 30.09
C GLU A 84 31.59 19.13 28.89
N ALA A 85 32.55 18.99 27.98
CA ALA A 85 32.70 19.83 26.79
C ALA A 85 31.60 19.64 25.72
N ALA A 86 30.87 18.52 25.74
CA ALA A 86 29.72 18.31 24.84
C ALA A 86 28.45 19.04 25.33
N ARG A 87 28.41 19.48 26.60
CA ARG A 87 27.21 20.05 27.23
C ARG A 87 26.86 21.43 26.66
N ASP A 88 27.83 22.33 26.60
CA ASP A 88 27.57 23.73 26.24
C ASP A 88 27.29 23.91 24.74
N HIS A 89 27.98 23.14 23.89
CA HIS A 89 27.78 23.21 22.44
C HIS A 89 26.45 22.58 21.99
N LEU A 90 26.01 21.50 22.64
CA LEU A 90 24.71 20.87 22.33
C LEU A 90 23.52 21.66 22.90
N GLN A 91 23.71 22.35 24.03
CA GLN A 91 22.69 23.20 24.62
C GLN A 91 22.42 24.44 23.75
N LEU A 92 23.47 25.07 23.22
CA LEU A 92 23.33 26.20 22.29
C LEU A 92 22.58 25.82 21.00
N ILE A 93 22.86 24.64 20.43
CA ILE A 93 22.17 24.12 19.24
C ILE A 93 20.70 23.80 19.53
N ALA A 94 20.39 23.34 20.75
CA ALA A 94 19.02 23.05 21.19
C ALA A 94 18.21 24.34 21.38
N GLU A 95 18.81 25.37 21.99
CA GLU A 95 18.21 26.68 22.24
C GLU A 95 18.00 27.48 20.92
N GLU A 96 18.96 27.46 19.99
CA GLU A 96 18.82 28.08 18.65
C GLU A 96 17.76 27.39 17.80
N ALA A 97 17.53 26.09 18.00
CA ALA A 97 16.48 25.34 17.31
C ALA A 97 15.09 25.54 17.94
N GLU A 98 14.99 25.71 19.26
CA GLU A 98 13.77 26.14 19.95
C GLU A 98 13.31 27.52 19.47
N ALA A 99 14.25 28.45 19.25
CA ALA A 99 13.93 29.77 18.68
C ALA A 99 13.35 29.71 17.25
N ARG A 100 13.73 28.70 16.45
CA ARG A 100 13.22 28.47 15.08
C ARG A 100 11.88 27.73 15.01
N MET A 101 11.36 27.24 16.14
CA MET A 101 10.04 26.57 16.22
C MET A 101 8.85 27.53 16.28
N THR A 102 9.11 28.85 16.18
CA THR A 102 8.10 29.88 15.95
C THR A 102 7.58 29.91 14.51
N ASN A 103 8.08 29.05 13.61
CA ASN A 103 7.54 28.89 12.26
C ASN A 103 6.26 28.04 12.29
N ASP A 104 5.17 28.55 11.72
CA ASP A 104 3.80 28.05 11.97
C ASP A 104 3.46 26.67 11.37
N GLU A 105 4.29 26.12 10.46
CA GLU A 105 4.06 24.78 9.88
C GLU A 105 5.31 23.89 9.88
N LEU A 106 5.22 22.75 10.55
CA LEU A 106 6.26 21.71 10.53
C LEU A 106 6.38 21.13 9.10
N PRO A 107 7.57 21.08 8.48
CA PRO A 107 7.77 20.43 7.20
C PRO A 107 7.30 18.98 7.23
N ASP A 108 6.64 18.53 6.16
CA ASP A 108 6.22 17.13 6.04
C ASP A 108 7.38 16.25 5.57
N GLU A 109 7.99 15.57 6.53
CA GLU A 109 9.18 14.73 6.31
C GLU A 109 8.82 13.28 5.92
N ARG A 110 7.53 12.93 5.82
CA ARG A 110 7.09 11.54 5.60
C ARG A 110 7.59 10.95 4.29
N LEU A 111 7.71 11.76 3.23
CA LEU A 111 8.29 11.29 1.97
C LEU A 111 9.74 10.84 2.14
N ARG A 112 10.57 11.60 2.88
CA ARG A 112 11.96 11.23 3.15
C ARG A 112 12.06 9.94 3.96
N LEU A 113 11.17 9.77 4.95
CA LEU A 113 11.06 8.53 5.73
C LEU A 113 10.66 7.34 4.84
N MET A 114 9.65 7.49 3.98
CA MET A 114 9.24 6.43 3.04
C MET A 114 10.40 6.00 2.13
N PHE A 115 11.16 6.95 1.59
CA PHE A 115 12.35 6.63 0.78
C PHE A 115 13.46 5.93 1.57
N ALA A 116 13.63 6.24 2.86
CA ALA A 116 14.58 5.54 3.72
C ALA A 116 14.10 4.11 4.02
N CYS A 117 12.82 3.93 4.30
CA CYS A 117 12.20 2.62 4.55
C CYS A 117 12.21 1.72 3.30
N ALA A 118 12.04 2.30 2.12
CA ALA A 118 12.05 1.60 0.83
C ALA A 118 13.45 1.45 0.21
N HIS A 119 14.52 1.83 0.91
CA HIS A 119 15.88 1.79 0.37
C HIS A 119 16.29 0.36 -0.05
N PRO A 120 17.03 0.18 -1.16
CA PRO A 120 17.42 -1.15 -1.68
C PRO A 120 18.17 -2.04 -0.68
N ALA A 121 18.92 -1.43 0.24
CA ALA A 121 19.60 -2.14 1.34
C ALA A 121 18.66 -2.79 2.37
N ILE A 122 17.35 -2.55 2.27
CA ILE A 122 16.29 -3.15 3.08
C ILE A 122 15.59 -4.23 2.25
N GLU A 123 15.37 -5.39 2.86
CA GLU A 123 14.67 -6.52 2.24
C GLU A 123 13.30 -6.10 1.72
N ALA A 124 12.95 -6.45 0.48
CA ALA A 124 11.68 -6.03 -0.14
C ALA A 124 10.46 -6.41 0.72
N SER A 125 10.47 -7.60 1.34
CA SER A 125 9.36 -8.09 2.16
C SER A 125 9.08 -7.28 3.43
N VAL A 126 10.02 -6.45 3.89
CA VAL A 126 9.86 -5.62 5.10
C VAL A 126 9.64 -4.14 4.79
N ARG A 127 9.76 -3.69 3.53
CA ARG A 127 9.58 -2.26 3.17
C ARG A 127 8.16 -1.76 3.47
N ALA A 128 7.14 -2.50 3.02
CA ALA A 128 5.73 -2.18 3.31
C ALA A 128 5.41 -2.26 4.82
N PRO A 129 5.74 -3.36 5.53
CA PRO A 129 5.65 -3.41 6.99
C PRO A 129 6.30 -2.23 7.71
N LEU A 130 7.49 -1.81 7.28
CA LEU A 130 8.23 -0.72 7.91
C LEU A 130 7.58 0.64 7.65
N ILE A 131 7.05 0.89 6.45
CA ILE A 131 6.27 2.11 6.16
C ILE A 131 4.99 2.13 7.00
N LEU A 132 4.25 1.02 7.09
CA LEU A 132 3.06 0.91 7.94
C LEU A 132 3.35 1.23 9.41
N GLN A 133 4.44 0.68 9.95
CA GLN A 133 4.82 0.95 11.33
C GLN A 133 5.24 2.41 11.55
N THR A 134 6.09 2.95 10.67
CA THR A 134 6.76 4.23 10.93
C THR A 134 5.95 5.43 10.49
N VAL A 135 5.14 5.30 9.43
CA VAL A 135 4.31 6.38 8.89
C VAL A 135 2.89 6.34 9.44
N LEU A 136 2.33 5.14 9.63
CA LEU A 136 0.94 4.96 10.07
C LEU A 136 0.80 4.49 11.52
N GLY A 137 1.90 4.18 12.21
CA GLY A 137 1.88 3.82 13.62
C GLY A 137 1.31 2.42 13.90
N PHE A 138 1.27 1.53 12.91
CA PHE A 138 0.78 0.17 13.11
C PHE A 138 1.72 -0.63 14.01
N ASP A 139 1.15 -1.34 14.98
CA ASP A 139 1.93 -2.25 15.81
C ASP A 139 2.34 -3.53 15.04
N ALA A 140 3.36 -4.22 15.54
CA ALA A 140 3.90 -5.41 14.90
C ALA A 140 2.89 -6.56 14.81
N ALA A 141 1.90 -6.65 15.71
CA ALA A 141 0.91 -7.72 15.71
C ALA A 141 -0.16 -7.49 14.63
N ALA A 142 -0.61 -6.24 14.45
CA ALA A 142 -1.50 -5.82 13.39
C ALA A 142 -0.86 -6.07 12.02
N ILE A 143 0.42 -5.69 11.86
CA ILE A 143 1.19 -5.95 10.64
C ILE A 143 1.35 -7.47 10.43
N ALA A 144 1.73 -8.23 11.46
CA ALA A 144 1.95 -9.67 11.33
C ALA A 144 0.70 -10.45 10.85
N SER A 145 -0.48 -10.09 11.37
CA SER A 145 -1.78 -10.65 10.96
C SER A 145 -2.11 -10.39 9.49
N ALA A 146 -1.71 -9.23 8.97
CA ALA A 146 -1.88 -8.86 7.58
C ALA A 146 -0.94 -9.65 6.66
N PHE A 147 0.35 -9.71 6.99
CA PHE A 147 1.38 -10.34 6.18
C PHE A 147 1.53 -11.86 6.43
N LEU A 148 0.58 -12.48 7.15
CA LEU A 148 0.52 -13.91 7.45
C LEU A 148 1.81 -14.48 8.06
N VAL A 149 2.43 -13.73 8.97
CA VAL A 149 3.61 -14.15 9.73
C VAL A 149 3.36 -14.09 11.23
N ALA A 150 4.17 -14.77 12.03
CA ALA A 150 4.06 -14.68 13.49
C ALA A 150 4.45 -13.27 13.99
N PRO A 151 3.75 -12.71 15.01
CA PRO A 151 4.06 -11.38 15.56
C PRO A 151 5.52 -11.20 15.99
N ALA A 152 6.11 -12.22 16.64
CA ALA A 152 7.51 -12.19 17.05
C ALA A 152 8.46 -12.12 15.83
N THR A 153 8.18 -12.87 14.77
CA THR A 153 8.94 -12.83 13.52
C THR A 153 8.86 -11.47 12.85
N MET A 154 7.68 -10.86 12.79
CA MET A 154 7.51 -9.52 12.23
C MET A 154 8.26 -8.47 13.06
N GLY A 155 8.14 -8.51 14.40
CA GLY A 155 8.88 -7.63 15.29
C GLY A 155 10.40 -7.70 15.07
N GLN A 156 10.95 -8.92 14.97
CA GLN A 156 12.38 -9.12 14.68
C GLN A 156 12.79 -8.60 13.29
N ARG A 157 11.94 -8.74 12.27
CA ARG A 157 12.21 -8.18 10.93
C ARG A 157 12.24 -6.66 10.95
N LEU A 158 11.27 -6.03 11.61
CA LEU A 158 11.18 -4.57 11.74
C LEU A 158 12.36 -3.98 12.50
N VAL A 159 12.75 -4.59 13.63
CA VAL A 159 13.95 -4.16 14.39
C VAL A 159 15.21 -4.26 13.54
N ARG A 160 15.42 -5.38 12.82
CA ARG A 160 16.57 -5.55 11.94
C ARG A 160 16.60 -4.51 10.82
N ALA A 161 15.45 -4.19 10.23
CA ALA A 161 15.35 -3.17 9.19
C ALA A 161 15.73 -1.77 9.72
N LYS A 162 15.25 -1.38 10.90
CA LYS A 162 15.60 -0.11 11.57
C LYS A 162 17.08 -0.04 11.91
N THR A 163 17.64 -1.12 12.46
CA THR A 163 19.09 -1.24 12.69
C THR A 163 19.88 -1.08 11.39
N ARG A 164 19.42 -1.70 10.30
CA ARG A 164 20.06 -1.59 8.99
C ARG A 164 20.04 -0.17 8.43
N ILE A 165 18.95 0.59 8.62
CA ILE A 165 18.89 2.02 8.26
C ILE A 165 20.01 2.80 8.93
N ARG A 166 20.20 2.59 10.25
CA ARG A 166 21.23 3.26 11.03
C ARG A 166 22.64 2.83 10.63
N GLU A 167 22.90 1.52 10.61
CA GLU A 167 24.23 0.97 10.34
C GLU A 167 24.74 1.25 8.92
N ALA A 168 23.84 1.23 7.94
CA ALA A 168 24.20 1.57 6.55
C ALA A 168 24.22 3.08 6.30
N GLY A 169 23.89 3.91 7.29
CA GLY A 169 23.87 5.37 7.15
C GLY A 169 22.90 5.86 6.07
N ILE A 170 21.74 5.20 5.92
CA ILE A 170 20.79 5.48 4.84
C ILE A 170 20.32 6.94 4.93
N PRO A 171 20.45 7.73 3.85
CA PRO A 171 20.14 9.15 3.91
C PRO A 171 18.63 9.38 3.94
N PHE A 172 18.19 10.25 4.87
CA PHE A 172 16.82 10.76 4.93
C PHE A 172 16.68 11.97 4.01
N ARG A 173 16.72 11.73 2.70
CA ARG A 173 16.49 12.73 1.64
C ARG A 173 15.54 12.19 0.59
N VAL A 174 14.84 13.09 -0.09
CA VAL A 174 14.24 12.74 -1.38
C VAL A 174 15.39 12.48 -2.37
N PRO A 175 15.41 11.35 -3.09
CA PRO A 175 16.44 11.08 -4.09
C PRO A 175 16.51 12.17 -5.15
N GLU A 176 17.68 12.33 -5.77
CA GLU A 176 17.79 13.21 -6.94
C GLU A 176 17.10 12.56 -8.14
N ARG A 177 16.77 13.33 -9.19
CA ARG A 177 16.04 12.83 -10.37
C ARG A 177 16.68 11.59 -11.01
N THR A 178 18.01 11.49 -10.97
CA THR A 178 18.78 10.36 -11.52
C THR A 178 18.63 9.07 -10.70
N GLU A 179 18.38 9.18 -9.41
CA GLU A 179 18.18 8.05 -8.48
C GLU A 179 16.70 7.74 -8.27
N LEU A 180 15.81 8.62 -8.76
CA LEU A 180 14.40 8.59 -8.39
C LEU A 180 13.68 7.35 -8.90
N GLY A 181 14.01 6.84 -10.10
CA GLY A 181 13.31 5.72 -10.73
C GLY A 181 13.16 4.50 -9.82
N GLU A 182 14.24 3.75 -9.62
CA GLU A 182 14.21 2.52 -8.79
C GLU A 182 13.78 2.79 -7.34
N ARG A 183 14.10 3.98 -6.81
CA ARG A 183 13.76 4.36 -5.43
C ARG A 183 12.27 4.64 -5.27
N LEU A 184 11.65 5.27 -6.26
CA LEU A 184 10.22 5.55 -6.29
C LEU A 184 9.46 4.25 -6.51
N ASP A 185 9.91 3.39 -7.43
CA ASP A 185 9.31 2.08 -7.67
C ASP A 185 9.20 1.27 -6.37
N ALA A 186 10.28 1.22 -5.57
CA ALA A 186 10.25 0.52 -4.29
C ALA A 186 9.23 1.11 -3.28
N VAL A 187 8.99 2.43 -3.30
CA VAL A 187 7.96 3.08 -2.47
C VAL A 187 6.57 2.73 -2.98
N LEU A 188 6.35 2.86 -4.29
CA LEU A 188 5.07 2.57 -4.94
C LEU A 188 4.68 1.10 -4.79
N GLU A 189 5.63 0.17 -4.93
CA GLU A 189 5.44 -1.26 -4.68
C GLU A 189 5.02 -1.53 -3.23
N ALA A 190 5.65 -0.86 -2.27
CA ALA A 190 5.31 -1.03 -0.85
C ALA A 190 3.90 -0.51 -0.53
N ILE A 191 3.50 0.61 -1.12
CA ILE A 191 2.14 1.16 -1.01
C ILE A 191 1.13 0.21 -1.67
N TYR A 192 1.43 -0.27 -2.88
CA TYR A 192 0.55 -1.18 -3.60
C TYR A 192 0.40 -2.52 -2.88
N ALA A 193 1.49 -3.07 -2.31
CA ALA A 193 1.44 -4.29 -1.50
C ALA A 193 0.53 -4.10 -0.28
N THR A 194 0.63 -2.96 0.41
CA THR A 194 -0.27 -2.62 1.53
C THR A 194 -1.73 -2.63 1.09
N PHE A 195 -2.04 -2.01 -0.05
CA PHE A 195 -3.38 -2.01 -0.61
C PHE A 195 -3.86 -3.42 -0.99
N ALA A 196 -3.02 -4.21 -1.66
CA ALA A 196 -3.35 -5.55 -2.14
C ALA A 196 -3.66 -6.53 -0.99
N GLU A 197 -2.96 -6.42 0.14
CA GLU A 197 -3.26 -7.21 1.35
C GLU A 197 -4.65 -6.87 1.91
N GLY A 198 -5.03 -5.58 1.91
CA GLY A 198 -6.38 -5.16 2.32
C GLY A 198 -7.47 -5.52 1.30
N TRP A 199 -7.12 -5.52 0.00
CA TRP A 199 -8.04 -5.84 -1.10
C TRP A 199 -8.50 -7.30 -1.06
N SER A 200 -7.65 -8.19 -0.56
CA SER A 200 -7.87 -9.64 -0.49
C SER A 200 -8.84 -10.09 0.62
N ASP A 201 -9.43 -9.17 1.39
CA ASP A 201 -10.58 -9.42 2.28
C ASP A 201 -11.87 -8.73 1.76
N PRO A 202 -12.54 -9.28 0.71
CA PRO A 202 -13.76 -8.69 0.20
C PRO A 202 -14.96 -8.89 1.14
N ALA A 203 -14.88 -9.81 2.11
CA ALA A 203 -15.96 -10.03 3.09
C ALA A 203 -15.90 -9.01 4.24
N GLY A 204 -14.76 -8.33 4.43
CA GLY A 204 -14.54 -7.37 5.51
C GLY A 204 -14.67 -8.01 6.89
N THR A 205 -14.47 -9.32 6.98
CA THR A 205 -14.63 -10.09 8.21
C THR A 205 -13.49 -9.83 9.19
N GLU A 206 -12.34 -9.36 8.69
CA GLU A 206 -11.21 -8.95 9.53
C GLU A 206 -11.07 -7.43 9.52
N THR A 207 -11.58 -6.77 10.57
CA THR A 207 -11.56 -5.30 10.72
C THR A 207 -10.15 -4.71 10.53
N ARG A 208 -9.09 -5.44 10.88
CA ARG A 208 -7.70 -5.00 10.71
C ARG A 208 -7.26 -4.98 9.24
N ARG A 209 -7.64 -5.98 8.43
CA ARG A 209 -7.33 -6.00 6.98
C ARG A 209 -8.16 -4.99 6.21
N ARG A 210 -9.40 -4.74 6.65
CA ARG A 210 -10.26 -3.67 6.09
C ARG A 210 -9.56 -2.30 6.11
N ASN A 211 -8.80 -1.99 7.15
CA ASN A 211 -8.10 -0.72 7.23
C ASN A 211 -6.97 -0.61 6.21
N LEU A 212 -6.28 -1.71 5.86
CA LEU A 212 -5.08 -1.65 5.01
C LEU A 212 -5.33 -1.15 3.59
N ALA A 213 -6.49 -1.46 2.99
CA ALA A 213 -6.84 -0.90 1.69
C ALA A 213 -7.01 0.62 1.77
N SER A 214 -7.69 1.10 2.82
CA SER A 214 -7.85 2.53 3.08
C SER A 214 -6.51 3.20 3.42
N GLU A 215 -5.64 2.53 4.18
CA GLU A 215 -4.28 3.01 4.48
C GLU A 215 -3.38 3.07 3.24
N GLY A 216 -3.45 2.06 2.36
CA GLY A 216 -2.75 2.08 1.08
C GLY A 216 -3.20 3.23 0.19
N ILE A 217 -4.51 3.49 0.11
CA ILE A 217 -5.07 4.66 -0.57
C ILE A 217 -4.59 5.95 0.09
N TRP A 218 -4.58 6.02 1.43
CA TRP A 218 -4.10 7.20 2.15
C TRP A 218 -2.62 7.48 1.86
N LEU A 219 -1.77 6.44 1.84
CA LEU A 219 -0.36 6.56 1.47
C LEU A 219 -0.20 6.98 0.01
N GLY A 220 -1.01 6.44 -0.90
CA GLY A 220 -1.05 6.86 -2.30
C GLY A 220 -1.42 8.34 -2.46
N ARG A 221 -2.41 8.82 -1.71
CA ARG A 221 -2.79 10.25 -1.66
C ARG A 221 -1.66 11.12 -1.12
N LEU A 222 -1.01 10.66 -0.06
CA LEU A 222 0.12 11.36 0.53
C LEU A 222 1.25 11.51 -0.49
N VAL A 223 1.70 10.42 -1.12
CA VAL A 223 2.79 10.48 -2.10
C VAL A 223 2.41 11.31 -3.33
N ALA A 224 1.19 11.14 -3.86
CA ALA A 224 0.73 11.95 -4.99
C ALA A 224 0.63 13.46 -4.65
N SER A 225 0.33 13.80 -3.39
CA SER A 225 0.32 15.20 -2.93
C SER A 225 1.72 15.79 -2.75
N LEU A 226 2.68 14.97 -2.32
CA LEU A 226 4.08 15.38 -2.10
C LEU A 226 4.90 15.37 -3.41
N MET A 227 4.43 14.65 -4.43
CA MET A 227 5.07 14.52 -5.74
C MET A 227 4.07 14.75 -6.89
N PRO A 228 3.42 15.93 -6.99
CA PRO A 228 2.32 16.16 -7.92
C PRO A 228 2.73 16.09 -9.40
N GLU A 229 4.03 16.25 -9.68
CA GLU A 229 4.59 16.22 -11.02
C GLU A 229 5.02 14.81 -11.46
N GLU A 230 5.03 13.82 -10.56
CA GLU A 230 5.42 12.44 -10.86
C GLU A 230 4.21 11.59 -11.30
N PRO A 231 4.10 11.23 -12.59
CA PRO A 231 2.89 10.63 -13.14
C PRO A 231 2.59 9.23 -12.59
N GLU A 232 3.62 8.44 -12.24
CA GLU A 232 3.42 7.10 -11.67
C GLU A 232 2.78 7.12 -10.28
N THR A 233 2.98 8.19 -9.50
CA THR A 233 2.31 8.34 -8.20
C THR A 233 0.81 8.52 -8.38
N GLN A 234 0.41 9.26 -9.41
CA GLN A 234 -0.99 9.46 -9.81
C GLN A 234 -1.58 8.19 -10.41
N GLY A 235 -0.80 7.48 -11.24
CA GLY A 235 -1.17 6.17 -11.81
C GLY A 235 -1.47 5.14 -10.72
N LEU A 236 -0.60 5.00 -9.73
CA LEU A 236 -0.82 4.07 -8.62
C LEU A 236 -2.07 4.42 -7.82
N LEU A 237 -2.25 5.69 -7.47
CA LEU A 237 -3.46 6.11 -6.75
C LEU A 237 -4.73 5.86 -7.57
N ALA A 238 -4.71 6.16 -8.88
CA ALA A 238 -5.83 5.87 -9.77
C ALA A 238 -6.15 4.37 -9.82
N LEU A 239 -5.14 3.52 -9.96
CA LEU A 239 -5.30 2.06 -9.94
C LEU A 239 -6.02 1.59 -8.66
N MET A 240 -5.54 2.01 -7.49
CA MET A 240 -6.13 1.62 -6.21
C MET A 240 -7.57 2.12 -6.06
N LEU A 241 -7.87 3.36 -6.50
CA LEU A 241 -9.21 3.92 -6.46
C LEU A 241 -10.19 3.21 -7.40
N PHE A 242 -9.78 2.85 -8.62
CA PHE A 242 -10.64 2.05 -9.52
C PHE A 242 -10.90 0.63 -8.98
N ALA A 243 -9.90 0.03 -8.33
CA ALA A 243 -10.10 -1.24 -7.65
C ALA A 243 -11.11 -1.08 -6.50
N GLU A 244 -10.91 -0.09 -5.63
CA GLU A 244 -11.74 0.15 -4.45
C GLU A 244 -13.18 0.56 -4.78
N ALA A 245 -13.38 1.32 -5.86
CA ALA A 245 -14.70 1.74 -6.31
C ALA A 245 -15.69 0.57 -6.52
N ARG A 246 -15.17 -0.63 -6.79
CA ARG A 246 -15.99 -1.83 -7.04
C ARG A 246 -16.15 -2.73 -5.83
N ARG A 247 -15.62 -2.35 -4.66
CA ARG A 247 -15.54 -3.22 -3.46
C ARG A 247 -16.88 -3.86 -3.09
N THR A 248 -17.94 -3.06 -3.05
CA THR A 248 -19.32 -3.45 -2.73
C THR A 248 -19.94 -4.42 -3.74
N ALA A 249 -19.44 -4.45 -4.98
CA ALA A 249 -19.96 -5.30 -6.05
C ALA A 249 -19.20 -6.63 -6.17
N ARG A 250 -18.10 -6.85 -5.43
CA ARG A 250 -17.28 -8.08 -5.53
C ARG A 250 -17.95 -9.30 -4.90
N ARG A 251 -18.92 -9.08 -4.01
CA ARG A 251 -19.68 -10.13 -3.32
C ARG A 251 -21.17 -9.82 -3.36
N ASN A 252 -21.99 -10.88 -3.38
CA ASN A 252 -23.44 -10.75 -3.22
C ASN A 252 -23.82 -10.69 -1.73
N ALA A 253 -25.13 -10.61 -1.45
CA ALA A 253 -25.66 -10.57 -0.07
C ALA A 253 -25.29 -11.82 0.77
N ASP A 254 -25.07 -12.96 0.14
CA ASP A 254 -24.66 -14.22 0.78
C ASP A 254 -23.12 -14.31 1.00
N GLY A 255 -22.38 -13.28 0.57
CA GLY A 255 -20.92 -13.25 0.63
C GLY A 255 -20.22 -14.05 -0.47
N ASP A 256 -20.95 -14.58 -1.45
CA ASP A 256 -20.37 -15.31 -2.59
C ASP A 256 -19.67 -14.36 -3.57
N PHE A 257 -18.63 -14.88 -4.23
CA PHE A 257 -17.85 -14.13 -5.22
C PHE A 257 -18.70 -13.78 -6.45
N VAL A 258 -18.59 -12.53 -6.90
CA VAL A 258 -19.24 -12.03 -8.12
C VAL A 258 -18.16 -11.65 -9.16
N PRO A 259 -18.04 -12.40 -10.28
CA PRO A 259 -17.09 -12.08 -11.35
C PRO A 259 -17.32 -10.69 -11.92
N LEU A 260 -16.24 -9.98 -12.32
CA LEU A 260 -16.30 -8.61 -12.85
C LEU A 260 -17.37 -8.41 -13.93
N ALA A 261 -17.47 -9.37 -14.86
CA ALA A 261 -18.46 -9.34 -15.94
C ALA A 261 -19.91 -9.28 -15.44
N LYS A 262 -20.19 -9.87 -14.26
CA LYS A 262 -21.53 -10.00 -13.66
C LYS A 262 -21.79 -9.01 -12.52
N GLN A 263 -20.84 -8.14 -12.20
CA GLN A 263 -21.02 -7.15 -11.13
C GLN A 263 -22.11 -6.14 -11.49
N ASP A 264 -22.97 -5.83 -10.53
CA ASP A 264 -23.91 -4.73 -10.64
C ASP A 264 -23.14 -3.39 -10.59
N MET A 265 -23.19 -2.66 -11.70
CA MET A 265 -22.49 -1.38 -11.86
C MET A 265 -23.15 -0.24 -11.08
N ALA A 266 -24.40 -0.39 -10.64
CA ALA A 266 -25.06 0.56 -9.75
C ALA A 266 -24.41 0.58 -8.36
N LEU A 267 -23.74 -0.50 -7.96
CA LEU A 267 -23.01 -0.59 -6.70
C LEU A 267 -21.61 0.05 -6.77
N TRP A 268 -21.13 0.44 -7.95
CA TRP A 268 -19.80 1.03 -8.10
C TRP A 268 -19.79 2.48 -7.63
N ASP A 269 -18.78 2.85 -6.83
CA ASP A 269 -18.62 4.19 -6.30
C ASP A 269 -18.13 5.16 -7.40
N GLU A 270 -19.07 6.01 -7.84
CA GLU A 270 -18.82 7.02 -8.87
C GLU A 270 -17.79 8.07 -8.46
N LYS A 271 -17.75 8.45 -7.17
CA LYS A 271 -16.84 9.50 -6.70
C LYS A 271 -15.39 9.01 -6.78
N LEU A 272 -15.15 7.75 -6.41
CA LEU A 272 -13.84 7.11 -6.52
C LEU A 272 -13.44 6.92 -7.98
N ILE A 273 -14.36 6.50 -8.86
CA ILE A 273 -14.12 6.39 -10.31
C ILE A 273 -13.73 7.76 -10.89
N ASP A 274 -14.54 8.80 -10.63
CA ASP A 274 -14.29 10.13 -11.18
C ASP A 274 -12.97 10.73 -10.68
N GLU A 275 -12.58 10.42 -9.44
CA GLU A 275 -11.27 10.79 -8.92
C GLU A 275 -10.12 10.06 -9.61
N ALA A 276 -10.21 8.74 -9.73
CA ALA A 276 -9.21 7.93 -10.42
C ALA A 276 -9.02 8.41 -11.88
N GLU A 277 -10.12 8.71 -12.56
CA GLU A 277 -10.15 9.27 -13.90
C GLU A 277 -9.44 10.64 -14.01
N ARG A 278 -9.64 11.53 -13.03
CA ARG A 278 -8.92 12.81 -12.99
C ARG A 278 -7.42 12.63 -12.78
N LEU A 279 -7.02 11.72 -11.91
CA LEU A 279 -5.61 11.42 -11.64
C LEU A 279 -4.94 10.79 -12.87
N LEU A 280 -5.58 9.81 -13.50
CA LEU A 280 -5.06 9.16 -14.69
C LEU A 280 -4.90 10.14 -15.86
N ARG A 281 -5.87 11.05 -16.06
CA ARG A 281 -5.75 12.12 -17.06
C ARG A 281 -4.59 13.08 -16.77
N ARG A 282 -4.37 13.45 -15.50
CA ARG A 282 -3.22 14.30 -15.12
C ARG A 282 -1.89 13.60 -15.40
N ALA A 283 -1.80 12.31 -15.12
CA ALA A 283 -0.62 11.50 -15.38
C ALA A 283 -0.33 11.42 -16.89
N ALA A 284 -1.36 11.13 -17.69
CA ALA A 284 -1.25 11.01 -19.15
C ALA A 284 -0.73 12.29 -19.83
N VAL A 285 -1.10 13.48 -19.34
CA VAL A 285 -0.62 14.78 -19.88
C VAL A 285 0.89 14.94 -19.74
N LYS A 286 1.55 14.23 -18.81
CA LYS A 286 3.01 14.28 -18.63
C LYS A 286 3.78 13.56 -19.75
N GLY A 287 3.13 12.68 -20.52
CA GLY A 287 3.75 11.98 -21.65
C GLY A 287 4.80 10.93 -21.28
N ILE A 288 4.92 10.56 -20.00
CA ILE A 288 5.82 9.52 -19.49
C ILE A 288 4.96 8.35 -19.03
N ILE A 289 4.92 7.27 -19.80
CA ILE A 289 4.13 6.07 -19.50
C ILE A 289 4.90 5.18 -18.54
N GLY A 290 4.24 4.73 -17.48
CA GLY A 290 4.76 3.70 -16.59
C GLY A 290 3.73 2.64 -16.24
N ARG A 291 4.17 1.69 -15.41
CA ARG A 291 3.44 0.47 -15.10
C ARG A 291 2.08 0.75 -14.46
N TYR A 292 2.03 1.57 -13.42
CA TYR A 292 0.80 1.80 -12.67
C TYR A 292 -0.20 2.63 -13.45
N GLN A 293 0.26 3.54 -14.33
CA GLN A 293 -0.61 4.23 -15.28
C GLN A 293 -1.31 3.25 -16.23
N LEU A 294 -0.58 2.27 -16.77
CA LEU A 294 -1.14 1.25 -17.67
C LEU A 294 -2.10 0.31 -16.92
N GLU A 295 -1.73 -0.16 -15.72
CA GLU A 295 -2.62 -0.95 -14.87
C GLU A 295 -3.90 -0.17 -14.51
N ALA A 296 -3.80 1.13 -14.19
CA ALA A 296 -4.94 1.99 -13.95
C ALA A 296 -5.81 2.19 -15.20
N ALA A 297 -5.20 2.35 -16.38
CA ALA A 297 -5.91 2.49 -17.64
C ALA A 297 -6.71 1.22 -17.99
N VAL A 298 -6.20 0.03 -17.66
CA VAL A 298 -6.97 -1.22 -17.79
C VAL A 298 -8.22 -1.17 -16.92
N GLN A 299 -8.10 -0.70 -15.67
CA GLN A 299 -9.26 -0.55 -14.79
C GLN A 299 -10.23 0.54 -15.27
N SER A 300 -9.72 1.65 -15.81
CA SER A 300 -10.53 2.69 -16.45
C SER A 300 -11.36 2.11 -17.61
N ALA A 301 -10.75 1.33 -18.50
CA ALA A 301 -11.45 0.69 -19.62
C ALA A 301 -12.57 -0.26 -19.15
N HIS A 302 -12.36 -1.00 -18.05
CA HIS A 302 -13.44 -1.79 -17.44
C HIS A 302 -14.54 -0.95 -16.80
N THR A 303 -14.19 0.16 -16.14
CA THR A 303 -15.17 1.02 -15.47
C THR A 303 -15.97 1.86 -16.46
N ALA A 304 -15.45 2.11 -17.67
CA ALA A 304 -16.16 2.78 -18.75
C ALA A 304 -17.50 2.09 -19.11
N ARG A 305 -17.59 0.77 -18.90
CA ARG A 305 -18.83 -0.02 -19.06
C ARG A 305 -20.01 0.55 -18.27
N ARG A 306 -19.76 1.21 -17.13
CA ARG A 306 -20.83 1.87 -16.35
C ARG A 306 -21.55 2.98 -17.13
N ARG A 307 -20.84 3.61 -18.08
CA ARG A 307 -21.40 4.68 -18.94
C ARG A 307 -21.83 4.15 -20.30
N SER A 308 -21.06 3.25 -20.92
CA SER A 308 -21.30 2.76 -22.29
C SER A 308 -22.14 1.48 -22.38
N GLY A 309 -22.33 0.76 -21.26
CA GLY A 309 -22.93 -0.57 -21.22
C GLY A 309 -22.04 -1.71 -21.72
N HIS A 310 -20.90 -1.41 -22.36
CA HIS A 310 -20.03 -2.40 -23.00
C HIS A 310 -18.56 -2.21 -22.62
N THR A 311 -17.80 -3.31 -22.57
CA THR A 311 -16.35 -3.29 -22.35
C THR A 311 -15.63 -3.20 -23.69
N ASP A 312 -14.69 -2.27 -23.83
CA ASP A 312 -13.82 -2.18 -25.01
C ASP A 312 -12.62 -3.12 -24.85
N TRP A 313 -12.78 -4.36 -25.34
CA TRP A 313 -11.74 -5.39 -25.24
C TRP A 313 -10.53 -5.12 -26.13
N ALA A 314 -10.72 -4.46 -27.27
CA ALA A 314 -9.62 -4.04 -28.15
C ALA A 314 -8.71 -3.03 -27.44
N ALA A 315 -9.29 -2.06 -26.71
CA ALA A 315 -8.52 -1.13 -25.89
C ALA A 315 -7.81 -1.84 -24.73
N ILE A 316 -8.48 -2.76 -24.02
CA ILE A 316 -7.87 -3.53 -22.93
C ILE A 316 -6.68 -4.38 -23.42
N ARG A 317 -6.82 -5.03 -24.58
CA ARG A 317 -5.73 -5.80 -25.20
C ARG A 317 -4.53 -4.90 -25.52
N GLN A 318 -4.75 -3.75 -26.15
CA GLN A 318 -3.68 -2.77 -26.44
C GLN A 318 -2.97 -2.29 -25.17
N LEU A 319 -3.70 -2.08 -24.08
CA LEU A 319 -3.11 -1.72 -22.78
C LEU A 319 -2.27 -2.85 -22.20
N TYR A 320 -2.70 -4.11 -22.34
CA TYR A 320 -1.89 -5.26 -21.94
C TYR A 320 -0.69 -5.49 -22.85
N ASP A 321 -0.78 -5.20 -24.15
CA ASP A 321 0.38 -5.19 -25.06
C ASP A 321 1.43 -4.18 -24.59
N ALA A 322 1.01 -2.95 -24.25
CA ALA A 322 1.89 -1.93 -23.69
C ALA A 322 2.46 -2.34 -22.32
N LEU A 323 1.64 -2.93 -21.45
CA LEU A 323 2.07 -3.36 -20.12
C LEU A 323 3.07 -4.53 -20.19
N MET A 324 2.94 -5.42 -21.18
CA MET A 324 3.93 -6.46 -21.44
C MET A 324 5.29 -5.87 -21.83
N ALA A 325 5.31 -4.79 -22.62
CA ALA A 325 6.56 -4.12 -23.00
C ALA A 325 7.25 -3.42 -21.81
N VAL A 326 6.48 -2.95 -20.83
CA VAL A 326 7.01 -2.21 -19.66
C VAL A 326 7.41 -3.15 -18.51
N ALA A 327 6.58 -4.15 -18.17
CA ALA A 327 6.76 -4.96 -16.97
C ALA A 327 7.05 -6.45 -17.24
N GLY A 328 6.62 -7.00 -18.37
CA GLY A 328 6.97 -8.36 -18.81
C GLY A 328 6.68 -9.51 -17.83
N SER A 329 5.69 -9.36 -16.93
CA SER A 329 5.43 -10.36 -15.89
C SER A 329 4.48 -11.49 -16.34
N PRO A 330 4.58 -12.70 -15.76
CA PRO A 330 3.65 -13.79 -16.07
C PRO A 330 2.18 -13.44 -15.80
N VAL A 331 1.92 -12.61 -14.79
CA VAL A 331 0.56 -12.14 -14.47
C VAL A 331 0.01 -11.27 -15.59
N VAL A 332 0.83 -10.38 -16.14
CA VAL A 332 0.44 -9.55 -17.29
C VAL A 332 0.20 -10.43 -18.52
N ALA A 333 1.04 -11.46 -18.74
CA ALA A 333 0.88 -12.37 -19.86
C ALA A 333 -0.44 -13.18 -19.80
N ILE A 334 -0.84 -13.65 -18.62
CA ILE A 334 -2.14 -14.32 -18.41
C ILE A 334 -3.29 -13.37 -18.74
N ASN A 335 -3.26 -12.17 -18.17
CA ASN A 335 -4.34 -11.21 -18.39
C ASN A 335 -4.43 -10.76 -19.86
N ARG A 336 -3.29 -10.64 -20.54
CA ARG A 336 -3.21 -10.40 -21.98
C ARG A 336 -3.86 -11.53 -22.77
N ALA A 337 -3.57 -12.80 -22.44
CA ALA A 337 -4.18 -13.95 -23.11
C ALA A 337 -5.71 -13.97 -22.95
N VAL A 338 -6.21 -13.60 -21.76
CA VAL A 338 -7.65 -13.42 -21.52
C VAL A 338 -8.22 -12.26 -22.37
N ALA A 339 -7.52 -11.13 -22.46
CA ALA A 339 -7.96 -10.01 -23.31
C ALA A 339 -8.01 -10.40 -24.80
N ILE A 340 -7.04 -11.18 -25.29
CA ILE A 340 -7.05 -11.75 -26.64
C ILE A 340 -8.25 -12.68 -26.83
N ALA A 341 -8.59 -13.51 -25.84
CA ALA A 341 -9.75 -14.40 -25.92
C ALA A 341 -11.07 -13.65 -26.11
N GLU A 342 -11.20 -12.48 -25.48
CA GLU A 342 -12.41 -11.65 -25.52
C GLU A 342 -12.46 -10.73 -26.75
N ASP A 343 -11.31 -10.32 -27.30
CA ASP A 343 -11.20 -9.46 -28.49
C ASP A 343 -11.20 -10.27 -29.81
N GLU A 344 -10.31 -11.27 -29.92
CA GLU A 344 -10.05 -12.02 -31.15
C GLU A 344 -10.69 -13.42 -31.15
N GLY A 345 -11.11 -13.91 -29.98
CA GLY A 345 -11.83 -15.16 -29.81
C GLY A 345 -11.11 -16.20 -28.95
N THR A 346 -11.91 -17.06 -28.35
CA THR A 346 -11.47 -18.05 -27.35
C THR A 346 -10.32 -18.96 -27.83
N PRO A 347 -10.29 -19.48 -29.08
CA PRO A 347 -9.17 -20.31 -29.55
C PRO A 347 -7.82 -19.59 -29.51
N THR A 348 -7.77 -18.33 -29.95
CA THR A 348 -6.54 -17.52 -30.00
C THR A 348 -6.03 -17.22 -28.60
N GLY A 349 -6.93 -16.85 -27.68
CA GLY A 349 -6.55 -16.59 -26.29
C GLY A 349 -6.08 -17.84 -25.54
N LEU A 350 -6.68 -19.01 -25.81
CA LEU A 350 -6.20 -20.27 -25.22
C LEU A 350 -4.80 -20.64 -25.74
N ALA A 351 -4.54 -20.46 -27.05
CA ALA A 351 -3.22 -20.69 -27.62
C ALA A 351 -2.16 -19.79 -26.96
N ALA A 352 -2.46 -18.49 -26.80
CA ALA A 352 -1.58 -17.55 -26.10
C ALA A 352 -1.34 -17.93 -24.62
N LEU A 353 -2.34 -18.54 -23.97
CA LEU A 353 -2.21 -19.02 -22.59
C LEU A 353 -1.36 -20.31 -22.50
N ASP A 354 -1.48 -21.19 -23.48
CA ASP A 354 -0.70 -22.43 -23.55
C ASP A 354 0.79 -22.14 -23.82
N GLU A 355 1.11 -21.13 -24.64
CA GLU A 355 2.50 -20.68 -24.90
C GLU A 355 3.25 -20.30 -23.62
N ILE A 356 2.57 -19.66 -22.65
CA ILE A 356 3.18 -19.27 -21.38
C ILE A 356 3.13 -20.39 -20.32
N GLY A 357 2.38 -21.46 -20.56
CA GLY A 357 2.20 -22.57 -19.61
C GLY A 357 3.47 -23.35 -19.25
N ALA A 358 4.54 -23.21 -20.04
CA ALA A 358 5.85 -23.78 -19.74
C ALA A 358 6.58 -23.06 -18.59
N ASP A 359 6.14 -21.86 -18.19
CA ASP A 359 6.73 -21.13 -17.07
C ASP A 359 6.35 -21.80 -15.74
N LYS A 360 7.36 -22.35 -15.05
CA LYS A 360 7.20 -23.03 -13.75
C LYS A 360 6.55 -22.15 -12.69
N ARG A 361 6.66 -20.82 -12.79
CA ARG A 361 6.03 -19.87 -11.86
C ARG A 361 4.50 -19.94 -11.92
N LEU A 362 3.93 -20.40 -13.04
CA LEU A 362 2.49 -20.49 -13.23
C LEU A 362 1.87 -21.77 -12.65
N ALA A 363 2.68 -22.80 -12.38
CA ALA A 363 2.19 -24.09 -11.90
C ALA A 363 1.41 -23.97 -10.58
N GLU A 364 1.82 -23.07 -9.68
CA GLU A 364 1.16 -22.81 -8.40
C GLU A 364 0.30 -21.53 -8.42
N TYR A 365 0.16 -20.89 -9.57
CA TYR A 365 -0.59 -19.64 -9.69
C TYR A 365 -2.04 -19.92 -10.10
N GLN A 366 -2.94 -19.86 -9.13
CA GLN A 366 -4.37 -20.16 -9.31
C GLN A 366 -5.03 -19.45 -10.52
N PRO A 367 -4.79 -18.15 -10.80
CA PRO A 367 -5.46 -17.46 -11.90
C PRO A 367 -5.13 -18.01 -13.28
N TYR A 368 -3.94 -18.58 -13.47
CA TYR A 368 -3.57 -19.28 -14.71
C TYR A 368 -4.52 -20.45 -14.97
N TRP A 369 -4.70 -21.31 -13.95
CA TRP A 369 -5.56 -22.49 -14.04
C TRP A 369 -7.03 -22.12 -14.21
N ALA A 370 -7.50 -21.06 -13.54
CA ALA A 370 -8.87 -20.57 -13.70
C ALA A 370 -9.12 -20.03 -15.13
N ALA A 371 -8.19 -19.27 -15.69
CA ALA A 371 -8.27 -18.77 -17.07
C ALA A 371 -8.30 -19.93 -18.07
N ARG A 372 -7.37 -20.89 -17.93
CA ARG A 372 -7.28 -22.07 -18.80
C ARG A 372 -8.56 -22.90 -18.74
N ALA A 373 -9.07 -23.16 -17.54
CA ALA A 373 -10.31 -23.90 -17.35
C ALA A 373 -11.50 -23.21 -18.03
N GLY A 374 -11.65 -21.90 -17.83
CA GLY A 374 -12.73 -21.11 -18.42
C GLY A 374 -12.67 -21.05 -19.95
N LEU A 375 -11.48 -20.92 -20.55
CA LEU A 375 -11.31 -20.91 -22.00
C LEU A 375 -11.53 -22.31 -22.61
N SER A 376 -10.99 -23.37 -22.00
CA SER A 376 -11.24 -24.76 -22.44
C SER A 376 -12.72 -25.12 -22.37
N ALA A 377 -13.43 -24.70 -21.32
CA ALA A 377 -14.87 -24.93 -21.16
C ALA A 377 -15.68 -24.30 -22.31
N ARG A 378 -15.35 -23.06 -22.70
CA ARG A 378 -16.02 -22.36 -23.82
C ARG A 378 -15.82 -23.04 -25.17
N LEU A 379 -14.72 -23.80 -25.33
CA LEU A 379 -14.43 -24.59 -26.54
C LEU A 379 -15.01 -26.02 -26.48
N GLY A 380 -15.73 -26.38 -25.42
CA GLY A 380 -16.26 -27.75 -25.23
C GLY A 380 -15.18 -28.78 -24.90
N LYS A 381 -13.97 -28.36 -24.52
CA LYS A 381 -12.87 -29.26 -24.12
C LYS A 381 -13.04 -29.69 -22.66
N THR A 382 -14.08 -30.49 -22.40
CA THR A 382 -14.57 -30.81 -21.05
C THR A 382 -13.52 -31.43 -20.13
N ALA A 383 -12.73 -32.38 -20.64
CA ALA A 383 -11.71 -33.06 -19.83
C ALA A 383 -10.60 -32.10 -19.37
N GLU A 384 -10.08 -31.30 -20.30
CA GLU A 384 -9.04 -30.31 -20.03
C GLU A 384 -9.54 -29.21 -19.09
N ALA A 385 -10.78 -28.75 -19.30
CA ALA A 385 -11.41 -27.77 -18.42
C ALA A 385 -11.59 -28.30 -17.00
N ALA A 386 -12.00 -29.56 -16.85
CA ALA A 386 -12.17 -30.20 -15.55
C ALA A 386 -10.85 -30.30 -14.77
N GLU A 387 -9.77 -30.75 -15.43
CA GLU A 387 -8.43 -30.82 -14.82
C GLU A 387 -7.95 -29.44 -14.36
N ALA A 388 -8.07 -28.43 -15.23
CA ALA A 388 -7.66 -27.07 -14.90
C ALA A 388 -8.50 -26.47 -13.75
N TYR A 389 -9.81 -26.74 -13.71
CA TYR A 389 -10.64 -26.34 -12.57
C TYR A 389 -10.22 -27.03 -11.27
N ASP A 390 -9.89 -28.33 -11.29
CA ASP A 390 -9.44 -29.05 -10.10
C ASP A 390 -8.16 -28.44 -9.52
N ARG A 391 -7.21 -28.06 -10.38
CA ARG A 391 -6.01 -27.31 -9.97
C ARG A 391 -6.35 -25.94 -9.38
N ALA A 392 -7.20 -25.17 -10.06
CA ALA A 392 -7.61 -23.86 -9.59
C ALA A 392 -8.32 -23.92 -8.23
N ILE A 393 -9.20 -24.90 -8.03
CA ILE A 393 -9.93 -25.13 -6.77
C ILE A 393 -8.96 -25.48 -5.63
N GLY A 394 -7.97 -26.33 -5.91
CA GLY A 394 -6.96 -26.75 -4.92
C GLY A 394 -6.04 -25.63 -4.46
N LEU A 395 -5.74 -24.67 -5.34
CA LEU A 395 -4.87 -23.53 -5.05
C LEU A 395 -5.61 -22.32 -4.43
N GLU A 396 -6.94 -22.25 -4.58
CA GLU A 396 -7.75 -21.12 -4.10
C GLU A 396 -7.87 -21.13 -2.57
N ARG A 397 -7.60 -20.00 -1.91
CA ARG A 397 -7.67 -19.85 -0.45
C ARG A 397 -8.96 -19.19 0.02
N ASP A 398 -9.59 -18.35 -0.79
CA ASP A 398 -10.88 -17.73 -0.49
C ASP A 398 -12.01 -18.77 -0.66
N PRO A 399 -12.72 -19.14 0.43
CA PRO A 399 -13.80 -20.13 0.36
C PRO A 399 -14.91 -19.78 -0.65
N ALA A 400 -15.20 -18.49 -0.82
CA ALA A 400 -16.27 -18.05 -1.72
C ALA A 400 -15.84 -18.11 -3.19
N LEU A 401 -14.60 -17.72 -3.50
CA LEU A 401 -14.05 -17.90 -4.85
C LEU A 401 -13.89 -19.40 -5.17
N ARG A 402 -13.51 -20.22 -4.18
CA ARG A 402 -13.44 -21.68 -4.32
C ARG A 402 -14.82 -22.29 -4.64
N ARG A 403 -15.89 -21.86 -3.96
CA ARG A 403 -17.27 -22.28 -4.27
C ARG A 403 -17.66 -21.89 -5.69
N PHE A 404 -17.32 -20.69 -6.14
CA PHE A 404 -17.56 -20.25 -7.51
C PHE A 404 -16.89 -21.19 -8.53
N LEU A 405 -15.60 -21.51 -8.34
CA LEU A 405 -14.88 -22.43 -9.22
C LEU A 405 -15.48 -23.85 -9.22
N GLN A 406 -15.88 -24.35 -8.05
CA GLN A 406 -16.58 -25.64 -7.92
C GLN A 406 -17.91 -25.64 -8.70
N ALA A 407 -18.67 -24.54 -8.63
CA ALA A 407 -19.91 -24.39 -9.36
C ALA A 407 -19.68 -24.34 -10.88
N GLU A 408 -18.67 -23.61 -11.37
CA GLU A 408 -18.32 -23.59 -12.80
C GLU A 408 -17.87 -24.98 -13.29
N ARG A 409 -17.01 -25.68 -12.52
CA ARG A 409 -16.64 -27.07 -12.82
C ARG A 409 -17.86 -27.99 -12.87
N GLY A 410 -18.82 -27.82 -11.96
CA GLY A 410 -20.04 -28.63 -11.89
C GLY A 410 -20.97 -28.47 -13.10
N LYS A 411 -20.85 -27.36 -13.86
CA LYS A 411 -21.61 -27.16 -15.11
C LYS A 411 -21.09 -28.03 -16.26
N LEU A 412 -19.81 -28.40 -16.23
CA LEU A 412 -19.20 -29.26 -17.25
C LEU A 412 -19.78 -30.67 -17.28
N VAL A 413 -20.39 -31.14 -16.19
CA VAL A 413 -21.01 -32.46 -16.06
C VAL A 413 -22.48 -32.46 -16.50
N ARG A 414 -23.10 -31.28 -16.63
CA ARG A 414 -24.52 -31.10 -16.95
C ARG A 414 -24.77 -30.79 -18.43
N ASN A 415 -23.70 -30.59 -19.20
CA ASN A 415 -23.68 -30.49 -20.65
C ASN A 415 -23.05 -31.76 -21.21
#